data_AF-A0A1V4DDP6-F1
#
_entry.id   AF-A0A1V4DDP6-F1
#
_cell.length_a   1.000
_cell.length_b   1.000
_cell.length_c   1.000
_cell.angle_alpha   90.00
_cell.angle_beta   90.00
_cell.angle_gamma   90.00
#
_symmetry.space_group_name_H-M   'P 1'
#
loop_
_entity.id
_entity.type
_entity.pdbx_description
1 polymer ?
#
loop_
_entity_poly.entity_id
_entity_poly.type
_entity_poly.pdbx_seq_one_letter_code
_entity_poly.pdbx_strand_id
1 'polypeptide(L)'
;MYRYYVYGHYTDDGTLFYIGKGSGGRLNNNNRNSAHDRIANKRGCVSKIFIDGLLEDEALALEKDFIWHAEDIGFILTNQNLGDYS
;
A
#
# COMPACT_ATOMS: atom_id res chain seq x y z
N MET A 1 -22.67 0.00 -0.15
CA MET A 1 -21.99 0.53 -1.35
C MET A 1 -20.52 0.21 -1.20
N TYR A 2 -19.97 -0.57 -2.13
CA TYR A 2 -18.56 -0.93 -2.16
C TYR A 2 -17.73 0.29 -2.56
N ARG A 3 -16.86 0.74 -1.65
CA ARG A 3 -16.14 2.02 -1.79
C ARG A 3 -14.64 1.92 -1.50
N TYR A 4 -14.19 0.76 -1.05
CA TYR A 4 -12.81 0.53 -0.68
C TYR A 4 -12.04 -0.13 -1.81
N TYR A 5 -10.73 0.07 -1.79
CA TYR A 5 -9.78 -0.49 -2.73
C TYR A 5 -8.46 -0.77 -2.01
N VAL A 6 -7.69 -1.71 -2.56
CA VAL A 6 -6.29 -1.97 -2.19
C VAL A 6 -5.40 -1.44 -3.32
N TYR A 7 -4.31 -0.78 -2.95
CA TYR A 7 -3.40 -0.13 -3.88
C TYR A 7 -1.94 -0.30 -3.44
N GLY A 8 -1.03 -0.08 -4.38
CA GLY A 8 0.40 0.01 -4.12
C GLY A 8 0.98 1.34 -4.58
N HIS A 9 2.06 1.75 -3.93
CA HIS A 9 2.94 2.81 -4.41
C HIS A 9 4.24 2.22 -4.94
N TYR A 10 4.60 2.67 -6.13
CA TYR A 10 5.76 2.25 -6.89
C TYR A 10 6.68 3.43 -7.10
N THR A 11 7.99 3.20 -7.07
CA THR A 11 8.95 4.18 -7.58
C THR A 11 8.81 4.32 -9.10
N ASP A 12 9.40 5.35 -9.68
CA ASP A 12 9.32 5.60 -11.13
C ASP A 12 9.96 4.48 -11.96
N ASP A 13 10.92 3.75 -11.38
CA ASP A 13 11.53 2.55 -11.96
C ASP A 13 10.69 1.27 -11.78
N GLY A 14 9.50 1.36 -11.19
CA GLY A 14 8.56 0.26 -11.03
C GLY A 14 8.77 -0.61 -9.79
N THR A 15 9.61 -0.20 -8.83
CA THR A 15 9.78 -0.93 -7.57
C THR A 15 8.61 -0.67 -6.62
N LEU A 16 7.88 -1.73 -6.24
CA LEU A 16 6.86 -1.64 -5.18
C LEU A 16 7.52 -1.37 -3.83
N PHE A 17 7.04 -0.35 -3.10
CA PHE A 17 7.60 0.01 -1.80
C PHE A 17 6.54 0.29 -0.72
N TYR A 18 5.25 0.28 -1.04
CA TYR A 18 4.18 0.45 -0.06
C TYR A 18 2.89 -0.15 -0.59
N ILE A 19 2.12 -0.77 0.30
CA ILE A 19 0.78 -1.29 0.03
C ILE A 19 -0.19 -0.64 1.01
N GLY A 20 -1.37 -0.27 0.57
CA GLY A 20 -2.37 0.31 1.45
C GLY A 20 -3.79 0.02 1.00
N LYS A 21 -4.74 0.19 1.92
CA LYS A 21 -6.18 0.29 1.61
C LYS A 21 -6.68 1.72 1.67
N GLY A 22 -7.68 2.02 0.87
CA GLY A 22 -8.31 3.32 0.85
C GLY A 22 -9.74 3.31 0.34
N SER A 23 -10.38 4.47 0.44
CA SER A 23 -11.67 4.77 -0.18
C SER A 23 -11.66 6.22 -0.65
N GLY A 24 -12.49 6.56 -1.63
CA GLY A 24 -12.50 7.89 -2.24
C GLY A 24 -11.11 8.33 -2.74
N GLY A 25 -10.68 9.54 -2.41
CA GLY A 25 -9.41 10.12 -2.84
C GLY A 25 -8.18 9.78 -1.97
N ARG A 26 -8.25 8.80 -1.06
CA ARG A 26 -7.14 8.49 -0.13
C ARG A 26 -5.84 8.11 -0.86
N LEU A 27 -5.94 7.51 -2.04
CA LEU A 27 -4.83 7.23 -2.96
C LEU A 27 -3.96 8.47 -3.28
N ASN A 28 -4.58 9.66 -3.33
CA ASN A 28 -3.91 10.90 -3.74
C ASN A 28 -3.27 11.65 -2.56
N ASN A 29 -3.50 11.21 -1.32
CA ASN A 29 -2.84 11.78 -0.16
C ASN A 29 -1.57 10.96 0.08
N ASN A 30 -0.39 11.57 0.00
CA ASN A 30 0.89 10.86 0.09
C ASN A 30 1.50 10.83 1.49
N ASN A 31 0.90 11.48 2.49
CA ASN A 31 1.47 11.44 3.83
C ASN A 31 1.19 10.07 4.48
N ARG A 32 2.24 9.27 4.69
CA ARG A 32 2.14 7.94 5.30
C ARG A 32 3.06 7.85 6.50
N ASN A 33 4.36 7.87 6.24
CA ASN A 33 5.41 7.84 7.23
C ASN A 33 6.74 8.34 6.65
N SER A 34 7.71 8.62 7.53
CA SER A 34 8.99 9.20 7.13
C SER A 34 9.80 8.33 6.15
N ALA A 35 9.68 7.00 6.21
CA ALA A 35 10.36 6.11 5.28
C ALA A 35 9.70 6.15 3.89
N HIS A 36 8.37 6.10 3.85
CA HIS A 36 7.57 6.25 2.62
C HIS A 36 7.88 7.59 1.95
N ASP A 37 7.78 8.70 2.70
CA ASP A 37 8.01 10.06 2.18
C ASP A 37 9.43 10.20 1.62
N ARG A 38 10.43 9.60 2.29
CA ARG A 38 11.82 9.62 1.82
C ARG A 38 11.98 8.88 0.49
N ILE A 39 11.33 7.73 0.30
CA ILE A 39 11.39 6.99 -0.97
C ILE A 39 10.65 7.75 -2.06
N ALA A 40 9.42 8.19 -1.78
CA ALA A 40 8.58 8.93 -2.72
C ALA A 40 9.29 10.19 -3.25
N ASN A 41 9.91 10.96 -2.36
CA ASN A 41 10.64 12.18 -2.75
C ASN A 41 11.93 11.89 -3.54
N LYS A 42 12.60 10.76 -3.28
CA LYS A 42 13.90 10.45 -3.91
C LYS A 42 13.77 9.70 -5.23
N ARG A 43 12.78 8.82 -5.36
CA ARG A 43 12.65 7.85 -6.45
C ARG A 43 11.31 7.93 -7.20
N GLY A 44 10.48 8.90 -6.85
CA GLY A 44 9.13 9.06 -7.38
C GLY A 44 8.11 8.14 -6.71
N CYS A 45 6.83 8.38 -7.00
CA CYS A 45 5.71 7.68 -6.39
C CYS A 45 4.53 7.62 -7.37
N VAL A 46 4.38 6.48 -8.02
CA VAL A 46 3.27 6.13 -8.90
C VAL A 46 2.32 5.20 -8.16
N SER A 47 1.06 5.58 -8.05
CA SER A 47 0.04 4.78 -7.38
C SER A 47 -0.70 3.88 -8.36
N LYS A 48 -0.94 2.62 -7.98
CA LYS A 48 -1.73 1.65 -8.77
C LYS A 48 -2.75 0.95 -7.88
N ILE A 49 -4.00 0.88 -8.34
CA ILE A 49 -5.05 0.09 -7.70
C ILE A 49 -4.86 -1.38 -8.10
N PHE A 50 -4.88 -2.28 -7.13
CA PHE A 50 -4.83 -3.72 -7.35
C PHE A 50 -6.24 -4.30 -7.46
N ILE A 51 -7.11 -3.91 -6.53
CA ILE A 51 -8.49 -4.38 -6.44
C ILE A 51 -9.34 -3.21 -5.93
N ASP A 52 -10.50 -2.98 -6.56
CA ASP A 52 -11.51 -2.01 -6.14
C ASP A 52 -12.86 -2.67 -5.88
N GLY A 53 -13.87 -1.88 -5.53
CA GLY A 53 -15.21 -2.40 -5.29
C GLY A 53 -15.29 -3.29 -4.05
N LEU A 54 -14.52 -2.99 -3.00
CA LEU A 54 -14.46 -3.76 -1.76
C LEU A 54 -15.30 -3.15 -0.62
N LEU A 55 -15.74 -4.02 0.29
CA LEU A 55 -16.10 -3.65 1.65
C LEU A 55 -14.84 -3.29 2.44
N GLU A 56 -15.03 -2.61 3.58
CA GLU A 56 -13.90 -2.19 4.39
C GLU A 56 -13.08 -3.36 4.94
N ASP A 57 -13.77 -4.38 5.44
CA ASP A 57 -13.15 -5.56 6.05
C ASP A 57 -12.47 -6.43 4.98
N GLU A 58 -13.05 -6.52 3.78
CA GLU A 58 -12.42 -7.18 2.63
C GLU A 58 -11.13 -6.46 2.22
N ALA A 59 -11.16 -5.12 2.13
CA ALA A 59 -9.97 -4.34 1.81
C ALA A 59 -8.91 -4.43 2.91
N LEU A 60 -9.29 -4.58 4.18
CA LEU A 60 -8.36 -4.80 5.29
C LEU A 60 -7.72 -6.19 5.22
N ALA A 61 -8.51 -7.24 4.95
CA ALA A 61 -7.98 -8.59 4.79
C ALA A 61 -7.00 -8.65 3.61
N LEU A 62 -7.40 -8.12 2.45
CA LEU A 62 -6.56 -8.10 1.25
C LEU A 62 -5.30 -7.24 1.42
N GLU A 63 -5.37 -6.09 2.10
CA GLU A 63 -4.17 -5.30 2.40
C GLU A 63 -3.13 -6.13 3.16
N LYS A 64 -3.56 -6.90 4.17
CA LYS A 64 -2.66 -7.78 4.94
C LYS A 64 -2.09 -8.90 4.07
N ASP A 65 -2.93 -9.59 3.30
CA ASP A 65 -2.49 -10.68 2.42
C ASP A 65 -1.47 -10.20 1.38
N PHE A 66 -1.69 -9.03 0.81
CA PHE A 66 -0.79 -8.44 -0.18
C PHE A 66 0.54 -8.01 0.43
N ILE A 67 0.54 -7.43 1.64
CA ILE A 67 1.78 -7.10 2.35
C ILE A 67 2.56 -8.38 2.65
N TRP A 68 1.90 -9.38 3.23
CA TRP A 68 2.54 -10.65 3.57
C TRP A 68 3.16 -11.33 2.34
N HIS A 69 2.40 -11.45 1.24
CA HIS A 69 2.90 -12.08 0.03
C HIS A 69 4.04 -11.30 -0.62
N ALA A 70 3.96 -9.97 -0.64
CA ALA A 70 5.02 -9.13 -1.17
C ALA A 70 6.33 -9.30 -0.37
N GLU A 71 6.25 -9.33 0.96
CA GLU A 71 7.41 -9.57 1.82
C GLU A 71 7.97 -10.99 1.64
N ASP A 72 7.10 -12.01 1.53
CA ASP A 72 7.47 -13.41 1.29
C ASP A 72 8.25 -13.60 -0.02
N ILE A 73 7.88 -12.88 -1.08
CA ILE A 73 8.59 -12.89 -2.37
C ILE A 73 9.74 -11.86 -2.45
N GLY A 74 10.07 -11.18 -1.35
CA GLY A 74 11.28 -10.38 -1.19
C GLY A 74 11.16 -8.87 -1.44
N PHE A 75 9.95 -8.31 -1.51
CA PHE A 75 9.78 -6.85 -1.53
C PHE A 75 10.03 -6.25 -0.14
N ILE A 76 10.66 -5.08 -0.11
CA ILE A 76 10.88 -4.30 1.11
C ILE A 76 9.86 -3.17 1.12
N LEU A 77 8.82 -3.31 1.93
CA LEU A 77 7.74 -2.33 2.05
C LEU A 77 8.01 -1.34 3.19
N THR A 78 7.53 -0.11 3.05
CA THR A 78 7.62 0.94 4.08
C THR A 78 6.41 0.98 5.00
N ASN A 79 5.58 -0.06 5.01
CA ASN A 79 4.43 -0.14 5.91
C ASN A 79 4.92 -0.07 7.36
N GLN A 80 4.51 0.97 8.12
CA GLN A 80 4.82 1.05 9.54
C GLN A 80 3.97 0.02 10.28
N ASN A 81 4.62 -1.04 10.74
CA ASN A 81 4.11 -2.16 11.54
C ASN A 81 3.19 -3.16 10.82
N LEU A 82 3.75 -4.32 10.46
CA LEU A 82 3.12 -5.61 10.76
C LEU A 82 3.73 -6.22 12.06
N GLY A 83 4.30 -5.39 12.94
CA GLY A 83 4.77 -5.80 14.26
C GLY A 83 3.63 -5.79 15.28
N ASP A 84 2.69 -6.74 15.16
CA ASP A 84 1.76 -7.18 16.22
C ASP A 84 1.02 -8.45 15.76
N TYR A 85 1.78 -9.51 15.48
CA TYR A 85 1.22 -10.86 15.32
C TYR A 85 1.99 -11.82 16.23
N SER A 86 1.76 -11.67 17.53
CA SER A 86 2.05 -12.67 18.57
C SER A 86 0.76 -13.04 19.27
#